data_AF-A0A969BL58-F1
#
_entry.id   AF-A0A969BL58-F1
#
_cell.length_a   1.000
_cell.length_b   1.000
_cell.length_c   1.000
_cell.angle_alpha   90.00
_cell.angle_beta   90.00
_cell.angle_gamma   90.00
#
_symmetry.space_group_name_H-M   'P 1'
#
loop_
_entity.id
_entity.type
_entity.pdbx_description
1 polymer ?
#
loop_
_entity_poly.entity_id
_entity_poly.type
_entity_poly.pdbx_seq_one_letter_code
_entity_poly.pdbx_strand_id
1 'polypeptide(L)' 'MWAILFRLFLFTAVVGIVILLVRAFVKPSPFVRCERCNGKGFWYDARGKEICDWCKGAGKLPRV' A
#
# COMPACT_ATOMS: atom_id res chain seq x y z
N MET A 1 -40.62 17.72 1.36
CA MET A 1 -39.37 18.44 1.01
C MET A 1 -38.23 18.16 2.00
N TRP A 2 -38.45 18.29 3.31
CA TRP A 2 -37.43 18.04 4.36
C TRP A 2 -36.87 16.61 4.44
N ALA A 3 -37.69 15.58 4.19
CA ALA A 3 -37.22 14.19 4.23
C ALA A 3 -36.16 13.85 3.16
N ILE A 4 -36.20 14.53 2.01
CA ILE A 4 -35.24 14.34 0.91
C ILE A 4 -33.91 15.02 1.25
N LEU A 5 -33.97 16.22 1.82
CA LEU A 5 -32.80 16.95 2.33
C LEU A 5 -32.10 16.18 3.44
N PHE A 6 -32.86 15.58 4.37
CA PHE A 6 -32.30 14.77 5.46
C PHE A 6 -31.59 13.51 4.94
N ARG A 7 -32.17 12.83 3.95
CA ARG A 7 -31.53 11.67 3.29
C ARG A 7 -30.25 12.05 2.54
N LEU A 8 -30.25 13.17 1.83
CA LEU A 8 -29.06 13.69 1.15
C LEU A 8 -27.95 14.05 2.14
N PHE A 9 -28.31 14.71 3.25
CA PHE A 9 -27.36 15.05 4.31
C PHE A 9 -26.73 13.80 4.93
N LEU A 10 -27.55 12.81 5.29
CA LEU A 10 -27.07 11.52 5.82
C LEU A 10 -26.13 10.83 4.83
N PHE A 11 -26.48 10.84 3.54
CA PHE A 11 -25.64 10.26 2.50
C PHE A 11 -24.28 10.94 2.42
N THR A 12 -24.23 12.27 2.40
CA THR A 12 -22.96 13.02 2.39
C THR A 12 -22.13 12.80 3.66
N ALA A 13 -22.77 12.71 4.83
CA ALA A 13 -22.09 12.43 6.09
C ALA A 13 -21.45 11.03 6.07
N VAL A 14 -22.17 10.01 5.60
CA VAL A 14 -21.66 8.64 5.48
C VAL A 14 -20.49 8.58 4.48
N VAL A 15 -20.63 9.21 3.31
CA VAL A 15 -19.55 9.27 2.31
C VAL A 15 -18.31 9.97 2.88
N GLY A 16 -18.48 11.08 3.61
CA GLY A 16 -17.39 11.77 4.28
C GLY A 16 -16.66 10.91 5.31
N ILE A 17 -17.41 10.17 6.13
CA ILE A 17 -16.85 9.23 7.12
C ILE A 17 -16.07 8.11 6.43
N VAL A 18 -16.62 7.53 5.35
CA VAL A 18 -15.95 6.47 4.58
C VAL A 18 -14.63 6.97 4.00
N ILE A 19 -14.60 8.18 3.42
CA ILE A 19 -13.37 8.77 2.85
C ILE A 19 -12.31 8.99 3.95
N LEU A 20 -12.72 9.49 5.12
CA LEU A 20 -11.80 9.68 6.26
C LEU A 20 -11.24 8.35 6.76
N LEU A 21 -12.07 7.31 6.86
CA LEU A 21 -11.62 5.97 7.23
C LEU A 21 -10.63 5.42 6.20
N VAL A 22 -10.93 5.49 4.90
CA VAL A 22 -10.01 5.03 3.86
C VAL A 22 -8.67 5.76 3.96
N ARG A 23 -8.67 7.09 4.15
CA ARG A 23 -7.42 7.86 4.31
C ARG A 23 -6.67 7.50 5.59
N ALA A 24 -7.36 7.17 6.68
CA ALA A 24 -6.73 6.78 7.94
C ALA A 24 -6.09 5.37 7.88
N PHE A 25 -6.72 4.44 7.16
CA PHE A 25 -6.24 3.06 7.05
C PHE A 25 -5.24 2.86 5.90
N VAL A 26 -5.32 3.67 4.83
CA VAL A 26 -4.34 3.66 3.75
C VAL A 26 -3.12 4.47 4.18
N LYS A 27 -2.29 3.88 5.04
CA LYS A 27 -0.93 4.37 5.24
C LYS A 27 -0.11 4.03 3.99
N PRO A 28 0.58 4.99 3.35
CA PRO A 28 1.51 4.66 2.28
C PRO A 28 2.54 3.68 2.85
N SER A 29 2.72 2.52 2.22
CA SER A 29 3.72 1.57 2.68
C SER A 29 5.08 2.28 2.69
N PRO A 30 5.81 2.30 3.81
CA PRO A 30 7.14 2.94 3.87
C PRO A 30 8.18 2.15 3.08
N PHE A 31 7.76 1.09 2.37
CA PHE A 31 8.59 0.24 1.57
C PHE A 31 8.10 0.25 0.13
N VAL A 32 9.05 0.35 -0.80
CA VAL A 32 8.86 0.09 -2.23
C VAL A 32 9.41 -1.28 -2.57
N ARG A 33 8.85 -1.93 -3.59
CA ARG A 33 9.36 -3.21 -4.10
C ARG A 33 10.77 -3.01 -4.63
N CYS A 34 11.70 -3.90 -4.29
CA CYS A 34 13.05 -3.84 -4.85
C CYS A 34 13.01 -4.21 -6.34
N GLU A 35 13.26 -3.25 -7.22
CA GLU A 35 13.22 -3.46 -8.68
C GLU A 35 14.28 -4.46 -9.14
N ARG A 36 15.48 -4.43 -8.55
CA ARG A 36 16.59 -5.30 -8.96
C ARG A 36 16.32 -6.79 -8.81
N CYS A 37 15.67 -7.20 -7.72
CA CYS A 37 15.29 -8.59 -7.52
C CYS A 37 13.81 -8.86 -7.80
N ASN A 38 13.10 -7.91 -8.44
CA ASN A 38 11.65 -7.98 -8.63
C ASN A 38 10.90 -8.34 -7.35
N GLY A 39 11.35 -7.83 -6.21
CA GLY A 39 10.80 -8.11 -4.90
C GLY A 39 10.93 -9.53 -4.36
N LYS A 40 11.72 -10.39 -5.02
CA LYS A 40 11.97 -11.77 -4.55
C LYS A 40 12.96 -11.81 -3.38
N GLY A 41 13.85 -10.82 -3.28
CA GLY A 41 14.93 -10.79 -2.28
C GLY A 41 16.16 -11.63 -2.66
N PHE A 42 16.08 -12.42 -3.72
CA PHE A 42 17.16 -13.29 -4.19
C PHE A 42 17.01 -13.56 -5.68
N TRP A 43 18.06 -14.03 -6.32
CA TRP A 43 18.04 -14.60 -7.66
C TRP A 43 18.56 -16.05 -7.64
N TYR A 44 18.18 -16.82 -8.65
CA TYR A 44 18.72 -18.15 -8.87
C TYR A 44 19.83 -18.04 -9.92
N ASP A 45 21.03 -18.45 -9.53
CA ASP A 45 22.16 -18.62 -10.44
C ASP A 45 22.47 -20.11 -10.60
N ALA A 46 23.34 -20.47 -11.53
CA ALA A 46 23.77 -21.83 -11.81
C ALA A 46 24.37 -22.56 -10.58
N ARG A 47 24.79 -21.79 -9.55
CA ARG A 47 25.37 -22.30 -8.30
C ARG A 47 24.39 -22.30 -7.12
N GLY A 48 23.15 -21.84 -7.31
CA GLY A 48 22.11 -21.84 -6.27
C GLY A 48 21.45 -20.48 -6.05
N LYS A 49 20.91 -20.28 -4.84
CA LYS A 49 20.17 -19.08 -4.45
C LYS A 49 21.13 -18.01 -3.94
N GLU A 50 21.26 -16.91 -4.68
CA GLU A 50 22.06 -15.75 -4.27
C GLU A 50 21.16 -14.65 -3.73
N ILE A 51 21.57 -14.07 -2.60
CA ILE A 51 20.81 -13.02 -1.91
C ILE A 51 20.98 -11.71 -2.69
N CYS A 52 19.89 -10.97 -2.88
CA CYS A 52 19.99 -9.66 -3.49
C CYS A 52 20.65 -8.66 -2.52
N ASP A 53 21.86 -8.23 -2.84
CA ASP A 53 22.65 -7.29 -2.02
C ASP A 53 21.95 -5.96 -1.79
N TRP A 54 21.23 -5.47 -2.80
CA TRP A 54 20.54 -4.18 -2.74
C TRP A 54 19.46 -4.13 -1.67
N CYS A 55 18.58 -5.13 -1.63
CA CYS A 55 17.56 -5.23 -0.59
C CYS A 55 17.97 -6.13 0.58
N LYS A 56 19.22 -6.61 0.62
CA LYS A 56 19.75 -7.54 1.63
C LYS A 56 18.81 -8.71 1.93
N GLY A 57 18.22 -9.32 0.89
CA GLY A 57 17.27 -10.42 1.08
C GLY A 57 15.81 -10.05 1.39
N ALA A 58 15.50 -8.78 1.66
CA ALA A 58 14.17 -8.37 2.13
C ALA A 58 13.09 -8.27 1.03
N GLY A 59 13.49 -8.19 -0.25
CA GLY A 59 12.57 -7.99 -1.39
C GLY A 59 11.89 -6.62 -1.45
N LYS A 60 12.15 -5.75 -0.47
CA LYS A 60 11.60 -4.40 -0.40
C LYS A 60 12.67 -3.45 0.14
N LEU A 61 12.64 -2.22 -0.37
CA LEU A 61 13.52 -1.13 0.04
C LEU A 61 12.71 -0.08 0.79
N PRO A 62 13.27 0.57 1.82
CA PRO A 62 12.62 1.74 2.40
C PRO A 62 12.42 2.79 1.30
N ARG A 63 11.24 3.38 1.24
CA ARG A 63 10.93 4.54 0.41
C ARG A 63 11.60 5.74 1.10
N VAL A 64 12.91 5.89 0.87
CA VAL A 64 13.69 7.07 1.28
C VAL A 64 13.29 8.29 0.47
#